data_AF-A0A9C7ULU6-F1
#
_entry.id   AF-A0A9C7ULU6-F1
#
_cell.length_a   1.000
_cell.length_b   1.000
_cell.length_c   1.000
_cell.angle_alpha   90.00
_cell.angle_beta   90.00
_cell.angle_gamma   90.00
#
_symmetry.space_group_name_H-M   'P 1'
#
loop_
_entity.id
_entity.type
_entity.pdbx_description
1 polymer ?
#
loop_
_entity_poly.entity_id
_entity_poly.type
_entity_poly.pdbx_seq_one_letter_code
_entity_poly.pdbx_strand_id
1 'polypeptide(L)' 'MVGIELVADRESKTPLDPQLGEALANRVFAPGAMIRVTGNIIIMSPPLVITESEIDSLTQALSVGFPGA' A
#
# COMPACT_ATOMS: atom_id res chain seq x y z
N MET A 1 -6.37 -2.17 11.18
CA MET A 1 -5.74 -0.95 10.62
C MET A 1 -4.25 -1.21 10.49
N VAL A 2 -3.68 -0.95 9.32
CA VAL A 2 -2.26 -1.15 9.01
C VAL A 2 -1.72 0.10 8.32
N GLY A 3 -0.51 0.49 8.70
CA GLY A 3 0.28 1.51 8.01
C GLY A 3 1.60 0.91 7.55
N ILE A 4 2.02 1.21 6.33
CA ILE A 4 3.32 0.79 5.77
C ILE A 4 4.08 2.05 5.40
N GLU A 5 5.21 2.27 6.06
CA GLU A 5 6.13 3.34 5.73
C GLU A 5 7.03 2.91 4.56
N LEU A 6 6.98 3.68 3.47
CA LEU A 6 7.80 3.50 2.30
C LEU A 6 9.11 4.28 2.47
N VAL A 7 10.22 3.57 2.38
CA VAL A 7 11.55 4.16 2.48
C VAL A 7 12.35 3.82 1.23
N ALA A 8 13.14 4.78 0.76
CA ALA A 8 14.10 4.59 -0.31
C ALA A 8 15.33 3.80 0.18
N ASP A 9 15.65 3.92 1.46
CA ASP A 9 16.74 3.20 2.12
C ASP A 9 16.28 2.69 3.50
N ARG A 10 16.52 1.40 3.78
CA ARG A 10 16.06 0.75 5.02
C ARG A 10 16.97 1.05 6.22
N GLU A 11 18.25 1.35 6.01
CA GLU A 11 19.20 1.62 7.09
C GLU A 11 19.01 3.04 7.64
N SER A 12 19.04 4.04 6.75
CA SER A 12 18.87 5.45 7.09
C SER A 12 17.40 5.87 7.21
N LYS A 13 16.46 4.98 6.85
CA LYS A 13 15.01 5.25 6.82
C LYS A 13 14.66 6.49 5.99
N THR A 14 15.41 6.73 4.91
CA THR A 14 15.16 7.87 4.03
C THR A 14 13.77 7.72 3.43
N PRO A 15 12.86 8.69 3.61
CA PRO A 15 11.50 8.61 3.07
C PRO A 15 11.52 8.41 1.55
N LEU A 16 10.63 7.55 1.05
CA LEU A 16 10.37 7.47 -0.39
C LEU A 16 9.73 8.78 -0.88
N ASP A 17 9.99 9.17 -2.13
CA ASP A 17 9.31 10.30 -2.77
C ASP A 17 7.77 10.11 -2.69
N PRO A 18 7.03 11.05 -2.08
CA PRO A 18 5.58 10.99 -1.98
C PRO A 18 4.86 10.81 -3.32
N GLN A 19 5.42 11.30 -4.43
CA GLN A 19 4.82 11.13 -5.77
C GLN A 19 4.75 9.65 -6.18
N LEU A 20 5.71 8.84 -5.74
CA LEU A 20 5.69 7.40 -5.96
C LEU A 20 4.59 6.70 -5.15
N GLY A 21 4.28 7.22 -3.97
CA GLY A 21 3.16 6.76 -3.16
C GLY A 21 1.81 6.97 -3.85
N GLU A 22 1.58 8.15 -4.45
CA GLU A 22 0.36 8.41 -5.23
C GLU A 22 0.26 7.52 -6.47
N ALA A 23 1.36 7.33 -7.20
CA ALA A 23 1.41 6.42 -8.34
C ALA A 23 1.07 4.97 -7.93
N LEU A 24 1.51 4.55 -6.75
CA LEU A 24 1.17 3.24 -6.18
C LEU A 24 -0.31 3.11 -5.88
N ALA A 25 -0.95 4.11 -5.26
CA ALA A 25 -2.39 4.09 -5.00
C ALA A 25 -3.19 3.90 -6.29
N ASN A 26 -2.81 4.57 -7.37
CA ASN A 26 -3.44 4.41 -8.69
C ASN A 26 -3.26 3.00 -9.27
N ARG A 27 -2.06 2.41 -9.13
CA ARG A 27 -1.78 1.05 -9.61
C ARG A 27 -2.55 -0.02 -8.85
N VAL A 28 -2.71 0.15 -7.54
CA VAL A 28 -3.42 -0.79 -6.66
C VAL A 28 -4.95 -0.64 -6.78
N PHE A 29 -5.43 0.53 -7.20
CA PHE A 29 -6.85 0.75 -7.49
C PHE A 29 -7.38 -0.09 -8.65
N ALA A 30 -6.60 -0.23 -9.73
CA ALA A 30 -6.99 -1.01 -10.91
C ALA A 30 -7.36 -2.50 -10.62
N PRO A 31 -6.60 -3.26 -9.81
CA PRO A 31 -6.97 -4.61 -9.38
C PRO A 31 -8.03 -4.65 -8.26
N GLY A 32 -8.58 -3.51 -7.83
CA GLY A 32 -9.75 -3.45 -6.94
C GLY A 32 -9.48 -3.08 -5.48
N ALA A 33 -8.27 -2.63 -5.12
CA ALA A 33 -7.96 -2.20 -3.76
C ALA A 33 -7.79 -0.68 -3.66
N MET A 34 -8.50 -0.08 -2.70
CA MET A 34 -8.33 1.33 -2.37
C MET A 34 -7.41 1.48 -1.15
N ILE A 35 -6.33 2.24 -1.31
CA ILE A 35 -5.41 2.59 -0.23
C ILE A 35 -5.32 4.11 -0.10
N ARG A 36 -5.06 4.59 1.11
CA ARG A 36 -4.79 6.00 1.36
C ARG A 36 -3.28 6.22 1.47
N VAL A 37 -2.79 7.33 0.93
CA VAL A 37 -1.38 7.73 1.03
C VAL A 37 -1.28 9.04 1.81
N THR A 38 -0.29 9.15 2.68
CA THR A 38 0.02 10.38 3.42
C THR A 38 1.54 10.47 3.55
N GLY A 39 2.15 11.41 2.83
CA GLY A 39 3.61 11.45 2.68
C GLY A 39 4.12 10.14 2.06
N ASN A 40 5.08 9.50 2.73
CA ASN A 40 5.62 8.20 2.36
C ASN A 40 4.90 7.02 3.03
N ILE A 41 3.72 7.21 3.64
CA ILE A 41 3.00 6.15 4.35
C ILE A 41 1.74 5.75 3.58
N ILE A 42 1.57 4.44 3.37
CA ILE A 42 0.32 3.84 2.92
C ILE A 42 -0.50 3.39 4.12
N ILE A 43 -1.79 3.65 4.08
CA ILE A 43 -2.72 3.35 5.18
C ILE A 43 -3.89 2.53 4.65
N MET A 44 -4.17 1.43 5.35
CA MET A 44 -5.28 0.53 5.09
C MET A 44 -6.12 0.33 6.36
N SER A 45 -7.40 0.67 6.25
CA SER A 45 -8.38 0.52 7.32
C SER A 45 -9.61 -0.18 6.76
N PRO A 46 -9.52 -1.50 6.47
CA PRO A 46 -10.68 -2.23 6.00
C PRO A 46 -11.80 -2.22 7.05
N PRO A 47 -13.07 -2.42 6.64
CA PRO A 47 -14.17 -2.63 7.56
C PRO A 47 -13.89 -3.78 8.53
N LEU A 48 -14.45 -3.73 9.74
CA LEU A 48 -14.25 -4.79 10.75
C LEU A 48 -14.90 -6.13 10.37
N VAL A 49 -15.79 -6.13 9.39
CA VAL A 49 -16.46 -7.33 8.86
C VAL A 49 -15.69 -8.01 7.73
N ILE A 50 -14.49 -7.51 7.39
CA ILE A 50 -13.66 -8.08 6.32
C ILE A 50 -13.32 -9.54 6.63
N THR A 51 -13.38 -10.38 5.60
CA THR A 51 -13.06 -11.80 5.64
C THR A 51 -11.59 -12.04 5.28
N GLU A 52 -11.08 -13.23 5.60
CA GLU A 52 -9.71 -13.63 5.22
C GLU A 52 -9.52 -13.60 3.70
N SER A 53 -10.50 -14.06 2.91
CA SER A 53 -10.42 -14.03 1.44
C SER A 53 -10.40 -12.61 0.85
N GLU A 54 -11.04 -11.65 1.51
CA GLU A 54 -10.99 -10.24 1.10
C GLU A 54 -9.64 -9.61 1.47
N ILE A 55 -9.02 -10.06 2.58
CA ILE A 55 -7.64 -9.70 2.92
C ILE A 55 -6.66 -10.26 1.86
N ASP A 56 -6.85 -11.51 1.42
CA ASP A 56 -6.04 -12.09 0.35
C ASP A 56 -6.17 -11.29 -0.95
N SER A 57 -7.39 -10.86 -1.30
CA SER A 57 -7.64 -10.01 -2.46
C SER A 57 -6.95 -8.64 -2.34
N LEU A 58 -7.03 -8.02 -1.15
CA LEU A 58 -6.34 -6.75 -0.85
C LEU A 58 -4.81 -6.88 -0.99
N THR A 59 -4.23 -7.94 -0.43
CA THR A 59 -2.78 -8.19 -0.50
C THR A 59 -2.32 -8.52 -1.92
N GLN A 60 -3.10 -9.28 -2.68
CA GLN A 60 -2.82 -9.56 -4.09
C GLN A 60 -2.82 -8.26 -4.93
N ALA A 61 -3.79 -7.38 -4.71
CA ALA A 61 -3.86 -6.09 -5.37
C ALA A 61 -2.64 -5.20 -5.01
N LEU A 62 -2.19 -5.24 -3.74
CA LEU A 62 -0.96 -4.55 -3.32
C LEU A 62 0.30 -5.08 -4.01
N SER A 63 0.41 -6.40 -4.21
CA SER A 63 1.58 -7.00 -4.86
C SER A 63 1.81 -6.47 -6.28
N VAL A 64 0.74 -6.07 -7.00
CA VAL A 64 0.86 -5.40 -8.32
C VAL A 64 1.57 -4.05 -8.20
N GLY A 65 1.40 -3.38 -7.07
CA GLY A 65 2.06 -2.12 -6.75
C GLY A 65 3.53 -2.26 -6.34
N PHE A 66 3.92 -3.44 -5.81
CA PHE A 66 5.28 -3.77 -5.36
C PHE A 66 5.87 -4.96 -6.12
N PRO A 67 6.03 -4.90 -7.45
CA PRO A 67 6.55 -6.02 -8.21
C PRO A 67 8.00 -6.30 -7.78
N GLY A 68 8.23 -7.48 -7.18
CA GLY A 68 9.55 -7.95 -6.75
C GLY A 68 9.97 -7.61 -5.31
N ALA A 69 9.05 -7.12 -4.48
CA ALA A 69 9.25 -7.02 -3.03
C ALA A 69 9.06 -8.36 -2.30
#